data_AF-A0A537M955-F1
#
_entry.id   AF-A0A537M955-F1
#
_cell.length_a   1.000
_cell.length_b   1.000
_cell.length_c   1.000
_cell.angle_alpha   90.00
_cell.angle_beta   90.00
_cell.angle_gamma   90.00
#
_symmetry.space_group_name_H-M   'P 1'
#
loop_
_entity.id
_entity.type
_entity.pdbx_description
1 polymer ?
#
loop_
_entity_poly.entity_id
_entity_poly.type
_entity_poly.pdbx_seq_one_letter_code
_entity_poly.pdbx_strand_id
1 'polypeptide(L)' 'MVVGRARKTEAELHRTREMILHAADGIRAQQFIATPDPYRACPYCAFNQICPFTATAE' A
#
# COMPACT_ATOMS: atom_id res chain seq x y z
N MET A 1 -25.14 14.89 -5.40
CA MET A 1 -24.18 14.60 -4.31
C MET A 1 -24.60 13.28 -3.67
N VAL A 2 -23.76 12.24 -3.72
CA VAL A 2 -24.06 10.96 -3.08
C VAL A 2 -23.47 11.01 -1.67
N VAL A 3 -24.32 10.98 -0.65
CA VAL A 3 -23.91 10.90 0.76
C VAL A 3 -24.40 9.55 1.28
N GLY A 4 -23.48 8.66 1.61
CA GLY A 4 -23.75 7.32 2.13
C GLY A 4 -23.11 7.08 3.49
N ARG A 5 -23.59 6.07 4.21
CA ARG A 5 -22.98 5.59 5.46
C ARG A 5 -22.53 4.14 5.26
N ALA A 6 -21.31 3.82 5.69
CA ALA A 6 -20.81 2.46 5.72
C ALA A 6 -20.60 2.05 7.18
N ARG A 7 -21.24 0.96 7.62
CA ARG A 7 -20.99 0.37 8.92
C ARG A 7 -19.87 -0.65 8.77
N LYS A 8 -18.79 -0.47 9.54
CA LYS A 8 -17.68 -1.42 9.57
C LYS A 8 -17.91 -2.51 10.60
N THR A 9 -17.56 -3.72 10.21
CA THR A 9 -17.57 -4.91 11.06
C THR A 9 -16.30 -4.97 11.91
N GLU A 10 -16.35 -5.69 13.03
CA GLU A 10 -15.17 -5.89 13.88
C GLU A 10 -14.04 -6.59 13.13
N ALA A 11 -14.37 -7.55 12.25
CA ALA A 11 -13.39 -8.24 11.43
C ALA A 11 -12.63 -7.30 10.47
N GLU A 12 -13.33 -6.32 9.87
CA GLU A 12 -12.67 -5.30 9.04
C GLU A 12 -11.73 -4.42 9.87
N LEU A 13 -12.12 -4.05 11.09
CA LEU A 13 -11.29 -3.25 11.99
C LEU A 13 -10.03 -4.04 12.41
N HIS A 14 -10.19 -5.31 12.76
CA HIS A 14 -9.07 -6.19 13.11
C HIS A 14 -8.08 -6.32 11.96
N ARG A 15 -8.56 -6.63 10.75
CA ARG A 15 -7.73 -6.73 9.54
C ARG A 15 -6.98 -5.43 9.26
N THR A 16 -7.65 -4.29 9.41
CA THR A 16 -7.02 -2.97 9.22
C THR A 16 -5.90 -2.76 10.24
N ARG A 17 -6.12 -3.14 11.50
CA ARG A 17 -5.11 -3.05 12.56
C ARG A 17 -3.89 -3.92 12.26
N GLU A 18 -4.09 -5.15 11.79
CA GLU A 18 -3.00 -6.04 11.38
C GLU A 18 -2.16 -5.44 10.25
N MET A 19 -2.82 -4.86 9.23
CA MET A 19 -2.11 -4.19 8.13
C MET A 19 -1.25 -3.01 8.62
N ILE A 20 -1.76 -2.23 9.58
CA ILE A 20 -1.02 -1.11 10.18
C ILE A 20 0.22 -1.63 10.92
N LEU A 21 0.05 -2.67 11.75
CA LEU A 21 1.16 -3.23 12.52
C LEU A 21 2.23 -3.82 11.61
N HIS A 22 1.84 -4.57 10.59
CA HIS A 22 2.75 -5.12 9.59
C HIS A 22 3.58 -4.03 8.90
N ALA A 23 2.92 -2.95 8.44
CA ALA A 23 3.62 -1.83 7.81
C ALA A 23 4.57 -1.12 8.80
N ALA A 24 4.13 -0.91 10.04
CA ALA A 24 4.94 -0.26 11.06
C ALA A 24 6.20 -1.06 11.41
N ASP A 25 6.08 -2.38 11.49
CA ASP A 25 7.21 -3.28 11.79
C ASP A 25 8.22 -3.27 10.65
N GLY A 26 7.78 -3.32 9.39
CA GLY A 26 8.65 -3.18 8.22
C GLY A 26 9.40 -1.84 8.19
N ILE A 27 8.71 -0.73 8.47
CA ILE A 27 9.33 0.61 8.53
C ILE A 27 10.41 0.67 9.61
N ARG A 28 10.13 0.15 10.82
CA ARG A 28 11.10 0.12 11.93
C ARG A 28 12.30 -0.77 11.62
N ALA A 29 12.09 -1.84 10.88
CA ALA A 29 13.13 -2.74 10.41
C ALA A 29 13.86 -2.23 9.14
N GLN A 30 13.55 -1.01 8.68
CA GLN A 30 14.14 -0.40 7.47
C GLN A 30 13.93 -1.23 6.19
N GLN A 31 12.83 -1.99 6.12
CA GLN A 31 12.47 -2.81 4.98
C GLN A 31 11.82 -1.95 3.89
N PHE A 32 12.65 -1.27 3.09
CA PHE A 32 12.19 -0.38 2.01
C PHE A 32 12.28 -1.01 0.61
N ILE A 33 12.36 -2.33 0.54
CA ILE A 33 12.30 -3.05 -0.73
C ILE A 33 10.92 -2.80 -1.34
N ALA A 34 10.89 -2.37 -2.60
CA ALA A 34 9.65 -2.10 -3.31
C ALA A 34 8.82 -3.40 -3.41
N THR A 35 7.55 -3.32 -3.01
CA THR A 35 6.55 -4.39 -3.17
C THR A 35 5.50 -3.94 -4.21
N PRO A 36 5.83 -4.00 -5.51
CA PRO A 36 5.00 -3.44 -6.57
C PRO A 36 3.68 -4.21 -6.73
N ASP A 37 2.60 -3.47 -6.96
CA ASP A 37 1.41 -3.98 -7.66
C ASP A 37 1.47 -3.46 -9.11
N PRO A 38 1.88 -4.31 -10.08
CA PRO A 38 2.15 -3.88 -11.45
C PRO A 38 0.92 -3.35 -12.18
N TYR A 39 -0.27 -3.83 -11.81
CA TYR A 39 -1.49 -3.59 -12.58
C TYR A 39 -2.29 -2.40 -12.07
N ARG A 40 -2.18 -2.06 -10.77
CA ARG A 40 -3.05 -1.04 -10.16
C ARG A 40 -2.28 0.10 -9.50
N ALA A 41 -1.07 -0.12 -9.02
CA ALA A 41 -0.35 0.88 -8.25
C ALA A 41 0.77 1.54 -9.05
N CYS A 42 1.56 0.77 -9.80
CA CYS A 42 2.78 1.29 -10.45
C CYS A 42 2.51 2.45 -11.44
N PRO A 43 1.50 2.39 -12.34
CA PRO A 43 1.24 3.49 -13.27
C PRO A 43 0.88 4.82 -12.59
N TYR A 44 0.28 4.76 -11.39
CA TYR A 44 -0.16 5.94 -10.63
C TYR A 44 0.77 6.30 -9.46
N CYS A 45 1.85 5.54 -9.26
CA CYS A 45 2.79 5.79 -8.18
C CYS A 45 3.65 7.02 -8.49
N ALA A 46 3.66 8.00 -7.58
CA ALA A 46 4.42 9.24 -7.74
C ALA A 46 5.95 9.03 -7.91
N PHE A 47 6.46 7.86 -7.51
CA PHE A 47 7.88 7.52 -7.57
C PHE A 47 8.23 6.54 -8.71
N ASN A 48 7.32 6.30 -9.66
CA ASN A 48 7.53 5.31 -10.72
C ASN A 48 8.75 5.60 -11.62
N GLN A 49 9.19 6.86 -11.72
CA GLN A 49 10.38 7.25 -12.51
C GLN A 49 11.70 6.91 -11.82
N ILE A 50 11.71 6.75 -10.49
CA ILE A 50 12.92 6.50 -9.70
C ILE A 50 12.93 5.13 -9.01
N CYS A 51 11.79 4.44 -8.99
CA CYS A 51 11.66 3.14 -8.35
C CYS A 51 12.46 2.09 -9.13
N PRO A 52 13.34 1.31 -8.49
CA PRO A 52 14.14 0.28 -9.17
C PRO A 52 13.31 -0.77 -9.93
N PHE A 53 12.04 -0.98 -9.58
CA PHE A 53 11.19 -1.95 -10.25
C PHE A 53 10.63 -1.46 -11.60
N THR A 54 10.35 -0.16 -11.72
CA THR A 54 9.74 0.44 -12.91
C THR A 54 10.73 1.23 -13.76
N ALA A 55 11.79 1.76 -13.16
CA ALA A 55 12.78 2.59 -13.85
C ALA A 55 13.75 1.80 -14.74
N THR A 56 14.00 0.50 -14.46
CA THR A 56 14.86 -0.38 -15.28
C THR A 56 14.11 -1.18 -16.33
N ALA A 57 12.84 -0.86 -16.59
CA ALA A 57 12.13 -1.43 -17.74
C ALA A 57 12.63 -0.74 -19.04
N GLU A 58 13.82 -1.14 -19.48
CA GLU A 58 14.37 -0.85 -20.82
C GLU A 58 13.98 -1.96 -21.82
#